data_AF-A0A2D6X6B0-F1
#
_entry.id   AF-A0A2D6X6B0-F1
#
_cell.length_a   1.000
_cell.length_b   1.000
_cell.length_c   1.000
_cell.angle_alpha   90.00
_cell.angle_beta   90.00
_cell.angle_gamma   90.00
#
_symmetry.space_group_name_H-M   'P 1'
#
loop_
_entity.id
_entity.type
_entity.pdbx_description
1 polymer ?
#
loop_
_entity_poly.entity_id
_entity_poly.type
_entity_poly.pdbx_seq_one_letter_code
_entity_poly.pdbx_strand_id
1 'polypeptide(L)'
;MPWKKVEIKPDGLTQAWKPELKGQSVEGKLTGVKTGLGSNDSTLYELDEGKTSFWGSTVLDRKMSYVKEGDRVKIEYLGMVENPKNGRTYKDWDVYIDDIEINAQPQF
;
A
#
# COMPACT_ATOMS: atom_id res chain seq x y z
N MET A 1 -24.37 -33.33 8.86
CA MET A 1 -23.60 -32.19 9.41
C MET A 1 -23.82 -31.00 8.48
N PRO A 2 -24.49 -29.92 8.91
CA PRO A 2 -24.81 -28.82 8.01
C PRO A 2 -23.59 -27.89 7.87
N TRP A 3 -23.06 -27.81 6.66
CA TRP A 3 -21.96 -26.92 6.31
C TRP A 3 -22.45 -25.47 6.34
N LYS A 4 -21.81 -24.65 7.18
CA LYS A 4 -22.09 -23.22 7.29
C LYS A 4 -21.38 -22.50 6.16
N LYS A 5 -22.17 -21.98 5.19
CA LYS A 5 -21.69 -21.09 4.13
C LYS A 5 -20.99 -19.90 4.78
N VAL A 6 -19.69 -19.75 4.56
CA VAL A 6 -18.93 -18.57 5.01
C VAL A 6 -19.33 -17.42 4.10
N GLU A 7 -20.30 -16.64 4.53
CA GLU A 7 -20.52 -15.31 3.96
C GLU A 7 -19.32 -14.45 4.34
N ILE A 8 -18.45 -14.19 3.36
CA ILE A 8 -17.41 -13.17 3.47
C ILE A 8 -18.16 -11.85 3.56
N LYS A 9 -18.47 -11.41 4.78
CA LYS A 9 -18.87 -10.02 5.02
C LYS A 9 -17.71 -9.16 4.47
N PRO A 10 -17.95 -8.17 3.60
CA PRO A 10 -16.91 -7.24 3.15
C PRO A 10 -16.40 -6.32 4.28
N ASP A 11 -16.81 -6.57 5.52
CA ASP A 11 -16.47 -5.85 6.75
C ASP A 11 -15.20 -6.39 7.45
N GLY A 12 -14.35 -7.07 6.69
CA GLY A 12 -13.04 -7.55 7.13
C GLY A 12 -11.87 -6.91 6.37
N LEU A 13 -12.15 -6.04 5.40
CA LEU A 13 -11.15 -5.15 4.83
C LEU A 13 -10.91 -4.06 5.87
N THR A 14 -9.93 -4.33 6.73
CA THR A 14 -9.14 -3.35 7.49
C THR A 14 -9.25 -1.98 6.82
N GLN A 15 -9.87 -1.02 7.51
CA GLN A 15 -10.24 0.31 7.00
C GLN A 15 -9.19 0.83 6.02
N ALA A 16 -9.50 0.74 4.72
CA ALA A 16 -8.54 1.11 3.69
C ALA A 16 -8.32 2.62 3.78
N TRP A 17 -7.10 3.02 4.14
CA TRP A 17 -6.69 4.40 4.26
C TRP A 17 -6.86 5.09 2.91
N LYS A 18 -7.71 6.11 2.92
CA LYS A 18 -8.02 6.96 1.78
C LYS A 18 -7.69 8.39 2.18
N PRO A 19 -6.50 8.90 1.85
CA PRO A 19 -6.19 10.28 2.15
C PRO A 19 -7.03 11.20 1.26
N GLU A 20 -7.70 12.15 1.91
CA GLU A 20 -8.53 13.17 1.25
C GLU A 20 -7.79 14.51 1.17
N LEU A 21 -6.91 14.79 2.14
CA LEU A 21 -6.11 16.02 2.18
C LEU A 21 -4.64 15.76 1.85
N LYS A 22 -4.05 16.69 1.08
CA LYS A 22 -2.61 16.74 0.81
C LYS A 22 -1.82 16.86 2.12
N GLY A 23 -0.75 16.07 2.26
CA GLY A 23 0.12 16.02 3.44
C GLY A 23 -0.28 14.97 4.48
N GLN A 24 -1.36 14.20 4.25
CA GLN A 24 -1.63 13.03 5.07
C GLN A 24 -0.58 11.96 4.77
N SER A 25 0.05 11.44 5.82
CA SER A 25 0.95 10.29 5.73
C SER A 25 0.48 9.17 6.64
N VAL A 26 0.77 7.94 6.23
CA VAL A 26 0.61 6.72 7.01
C VAL A 26 1.97 6.06 7.10
N GLU A 27 2.31 5.54 8.27
CA GLU A 27 3.48 4.70 8.46
C GLU A 27 3.07 3.36 9.03
N GLY A 28 3.85 2.33 8.73
CA GLY A 28 3.63 1.01 9.29
C GLY A 28 4.51 -0.07 8.69
N LYS A 29 4.52 -1.22 9.34
CA LYS A 29 5.23 -2.40 8.84
C LYS A 29 4.37 -3.13 7.81
N LEU A 30 4.91 -3.39 6.63
CA LEU A 30 4.23 -4.16 5.59
C LEU A 30 4.08 -5.61 6.04
N THR A 31 2.85 -6.06 6.27
CA THR A 31 2.56 -7.42 6.75
C THR A 31 1.95 -8.32 5.69
N GLY A 32 1.42 -7.74 4.61
CA GLY A 32 0.88 -8.52 3.51
C GLY A 32 0.61 -7.70 2.27
N VAL A 33 0.78 -8.34 1.11
CA VAL A 33 0.43 -7.79 -0.20
C VAL A 33 -0.58 -8.70 -0.88
N LYS A 34 -1.75 -8.15 -1.21
CA LYS A 34 -2.81 -8.87 -1.91
C LYS A 34 -3.03 -8.24 -3.28
N THR A 35 -2.56 -8.90 -4.33
CA THR A 35 -2.76 -8.47 -5.73
C THR A 35 -4.07 -9.01 -6.30
N GLY A 36 -4.59 -8.39 -7.36
CA GLY A 36 -5.78 -8.89 -8.07
C GLY A 36 -7.10 -8.68 -7.32
N LEU A 37 -7.21 -7.62 -6.52
CA LEU A 37 -8.42 -7.29 -5.77
C LEU A 37 -9.25 -6.19 -6.47
N GLY A 38 -10.57 -6.43 -6.57
CA GLY A 38 -11.55 -5.49 -7.12
C GLY A 38 -11.66 -5.53 -8.66
N SER A 39 -12.58 -4.73 -9.22
CA SER A 39 -12.87 -4.71 -10.67
C SER A 39 -11.73 -4.20 -11.56
N ASN A 40 -10.66 -3.69 -10.97
CA ASN A 40 -9.50 -3.10 -11.66
C ASN A 40 -8.19 -3.83 -11.34
N ASP A 41 -8.23 -5.07 -10.84
CA ASP A 41 -7.03 -5.84 -10.47
C ASP A 41 -6.04 -5.05 -9.60
N SER A 42 -6.57 -4.31 -8.63
CA SER A 42 -5.78 -3.41 -7.80
C SER A 42 -5.07 -4.19 -6.69
N THR A 43 -3.88 -3.73 -6.32
CA THR A 43 -3.12 -4.28 -5.20
C THR A 43 -3.60 -3.66 -3.89
N LEU A 44 -3.77 -4.45 -2.84
CA LEU A 44 -4.03 -3.98 -1.48
C LEU A 44 -2.82 -4.32 -0.63
N TYR A 45 -2.27 -3.32 0.05
CA TYR A 45 -1.16 -3.49 0.98
C TYR A 45 -1.69 -3.37 2.40
N GLU A 46 -1.22 -4.25 3.28
CA GLU A 46 -1.62 -4.30 4.68
C GLU A 46 -0.45 -3.86 5.57
N LEU A 47 -0.71 -2.88 6.42
CA LEU A 47 0.22 -2.36 7.41
C LEU A 47 -0.22 -2.78 8.82
N ASP A 48 0.73 -3.22 9.63
CA ASP A 48 0.46 -3.63 11.02
C ASP A 48 0.04 -2.46 11.91
N GLU A 49 0.54 -1.26 11.61
CA GLU A 49 0.34 -0.06 12.41
C GLU A 49 -1.13 0.39 12.34
N GLY A 50 -1.89 0.05 13.40
CA GLY A 50 -3.33 0.29 13.48
C GLY A 50 -4.19 -0.63 12.61
N LYS A 51 -3.63 -1.72 12.04
CA LYS A 51 -4.30 -2.58 11.05
C LYS A 51 -4.87 -1.78 9.88
N THR A 52 -4.05 -0.90 9.33
CA THR A 52 -4.42 -0.05 8.20
C THR A 52 -4.12 -0.78 6.90
N SER A 53 -5.06 -0.80 5.96
CA SER A 53 -4.74 -1.24 4.59
C SER A 53 -4.72 -0.04 3.66
N PHE A 54 -4.04 -0.11 2.52
CA PHE A 54 -4.09 0.95 1.51
C PHE A 54 -4.16 0.36 0.11
N TRP A 55 -4.92 1.05 -0.74
CA TRP A 55 -5.06 0.66 -2.14
C TRP A 55 -3.87 1.14 -2.95
N GLY A 56 -3.23 0.19 -3.61
CA GLY A 56 -2.23 0.40 -4.64
C GLY A 56 -2.77 1.21 -5.81
N SER A 57 -1.84 1.84 -6.51
CA SER A 57 -2.04 2.49 -7.80
C SER A 57 -0.80 2.23 -8.64
N THR A 58 -0.86 2.41 -9.96
CA THR A 58 0.31 2.15 -10.82
C THR A 58 1.58 2.88 -10.37
N VAL A 59 1.45 4.10 -9.84
CA VAL A 59 2.59 4.87 -9.30
C VAL A 59 3.09 4.26 -7.99
N LEU A 60 2.16 3.93 -7.09
CA LEU A 60 2.47 3.37 -5.79
C LEU A 60 3.04 1.96 -5.90
N ASP A 61 2.48 1.10 -6.75
CA ASP A 61 2.96 -0.26 -7.00
C ASP A 61 4.39 -0.28 -7.52
N ARG A 62 4.74 0.69 -8.39
CA ARG A 62 6.12 0.83 -8.85
C ARG A 62 7.07 1.20 -7.72
N LYS A 63 6.67 2.07 -6.79
CA LYS A 63 7.48 2.43 -5.60
C LYS A 63 7.53 1.27 -4.58
N MET A 64 6.41 0.59 -4.36
CA MET A 64 6.28 -0.55 -3.45
C MET A 64 6.98 -1.81 -3.96
N SER A 65 7.29 -1.92 -5.26
CA SER A 65 8.08 -3.04 -5.79
C SER A 65 9.49 -3.17 -5.19
N TYR A 66 10.00 -2.11 -4.55
CA TYR A 66 11.27 -2.11 -3.83
C TYR A 66 11.13 -2.46 -2.34
N VAL A 67 9.89 -2.52 -1.84
CA VAL A 67 9.57 -2.80 -0.43
C VAL A 67 9.34 -4.30 -0.26
N LYS A 68 9.91 -4.90 0.79
CA LYS A 68 9.66 -6.30 1.14
C LYS A 68 8.68 -6.40 2.31
N GLU A 69 7.99 -7.53 2.39
CA GLU A 69 7.20 -7.86 3.57
C GLU A 69 8.12 -7.89 4.80
N GLY A 70 7.73 -7.18 5.85
CA GLY A 70 8.53 -6.95 7.04
C GLY A 70 9.24 -5.60 7.09
N ASP A 71 9.34 -4.87 5.98
CA ASP A 71 9.93 -3.53 5.99
C ASP A 71 8.95 -2.52 6.57
N ARG A 72 9.51 -1.50 7.23
CA ARG A 72 8.72 -0.36 7.70
C ARG A 72 8.65 0.67 6.58
N VAL A 73 7.43 0.99 6.18
CA VAL A 73 7.17 1.98 5.13
C VAL A 73 6.40 3.16 5.68
N LYS A 74 6.69 4.33 5.14
CA LYS A 74 5.91 5.54 5.32
C LYS A 74 5.47 6.05 3.97
N ILE A 75 4.17 6.24 3.80
CA ILE A 75 3.54 6.69 2.57
C ILE A 75 2.91 8.04 2.82
N GLU A 76 3.26 9.04 2.02
CA GLU A 76 2.76 10.40 2.12
C GLU A 76 1.98 10.77 0.86
N TYR A 77 0.77 11.30 1.04
CA TYR A 77 -0.07 11.74 -0.06
C TYR A 77 0.24 13.19 -0.42
N LEU A 78 0.83 13.40 -1.60
CA LEU A 78 1.23 14.72 -2.10
C LEU A 78 0.08 15.48 -2.79
N GLY A 79 -1.07 14.84 -2.98
CA GLY A 79 -2.24 15.41 -3.64
C GLY A 79 -2.46 14.88 -5.05
N MET A 80 -3.32 15.57 -5.79
CA MET A 80 -3.58 15.30 -7.22
C MET A 80 -2.55 16.08 -8.05
N VAL A 81 -1.82 15.38 -8.91
CA VAL A 81 -0.88 15.97 -9.88
C VAL A 81 -1.41 15.73 -11.28
N GLU A 82 -1.35 16.74 -12.13
CA GLU A 82 -1.67 16.60 -13.54
C GLU A 82 -0.44 16.14 -14.31
N ASN A 83 -0.59 15.08 -15.09
CA ASN A 83 0.46 14.63 -15.98
C ASN A 83 0.55 15.60 -17.19
N PRO A 84 1.68 16.32 -17.37
CA PRO A 84 1.82 17.34 -18.39
C PRO A 84 1.78 16.78 -19.82
N LYS A 85 1.93 15.45 -20.00
CA LYS A 85 1.92 14.81 -21.32
C LYS A 85 0.53 14.44 -21.82
N ASN A 86 -0.43 14.19 -20.95
CA ASN A 86 -1.74 13.65 -21.33
C ASN A 86 -2.92 14.29 -20.58
N GLY A 87 -2.67 15.31 -19.74
CA GLY A 87 -3.71 16.05 -19.01
C GLY A 87 -4.45 15.21 -17.97
N ARG A 88 -3.99 13.98 -17.69
CA ARG A 88 -4.63 13.10 -16.71
C ARG A 88 -4.17 13.47 -15.32
N THR A 89 -5.12 13.72 -14.44
CA THR A 89 -4.85 13.88 -13.01
C THR A 89 -4.67 12.51 -12.37
N TYR A 90 -3.58 12.35 -11.62
CA TYR A 90 -3.31 11.15 -10.83
C TYR A 90 -2.94 11.54 -9.41
N LYS A 91 -3.18 10.62 -8.48
CA LYS A 91 -2.76 10.78 -7.09
C LYS A 91 -1.26 10.57 -7.02
N ASP A 92 -0.55 11.55 -6.49
CA ASP A 92 0.88 11.48 -6.28
C ASP A 92 1.19 11.11 -4.83
N TRP A 93 2.22 10.30 -4.67
CA TRP A 93 2.53 9.60 -3.43
C TRP A 93 4.03 9.55 -3.24
N ASP A 94 4.53 9.89 -2.07
CA ASP A 94 5.90 9.57 -1.66
C ASP A 94 5.92 8.34 -0.77
N VAL A 95 6.95 7.51 -0.97
CA VAL A 95 7.16 6.27 -0.21
C VAL A 95 8.57 6.34 0.35
N TYR A 96 8.66 6.25 1.66
CA TYR A 96 9.90 6.17 2.41
C TYR A 96 9.97 4.76 3.01
N ILE A 97 11.14 4.14 2.89
CA ILE A 97 11.45 2.88 3.57
C ILE A 97 12.44 3.19 4.69
N ASP A 98 12.19 2.67 5.88
CA ASP A 98 13.18 2.67 6.93
C ASP A 98 14.17 1.56 6.60
N ASP A 99 15.29 1.95 5.99
CA ASP A 99 16.35 1.06 5.56
C ASP A 99 17.10 0.56 6.81
N ILE A 100 16.48 -0.37 7.53
CA ILE A 100 17.18 -1.16 8.54
C ILE A 100 18.03 -2.16 7.74
N GLU A 101 19.16 -1.69 7.22
CA GLU A 101 20.23 -2.52 6.68
C GLU A 101 20.67 -3.52 7.76
N ILE A 102 20.11 -4.72 7.74
CA ILE A 102 20.75 -5.89 8.33
C ILE A 102 21.12 -6.82 7.18
N ASN A 103 22.27 -6.51 6.59
CA ASN A 103 23.31 -7.40 6.06
C ASN A 103 24.05 -6.65 4.94
N ALA A 104 25.17 -6.00 5.23
CA ALA A 104 26.43 -6.70 5.52
C ALA A 104 26.62 -7.90 4.58
N GLN A 105 27.07 -7.63 3.36
CA GLN A 105 27.86 -8.62 2.62
C GLN A 105 29.35 -8.22 2.74
N PRO A 106 30.16 -8.88 3.58
CA PRO A 106 31.57 -9.00 3.30
C PRO A 106 31.76 -10.26 2.44
N GLN A 107 31.90 -10.12 1.12
CA GLN A 107 32.31 -11.24 0.28
C GLN A 107 32.69 -10.74 -1.12
N PHE A 108 33.91 -10.90 -1.65
CA PHE A 108 35.18 -11.53 -1.24
C PHE A 108 36.33 -10.66 -1.75
#